data_AF-A0A669QJ83-F1
#
_entry.id   AF-A0A669QJ83-F1
#
_cell.length_a   1.000
_cell.length_b   1.000
_cell.length_c   1.000
_cell.angle_alpha   90.00
_cell.angle_beta   90.00
_cell.angle_gamma   90.00
#
_symmetry.space_group_name_H-M   'P 1'
#
loop_
_entity.id
_entity.type
_entity.pdbx_description
1 polymer ?
#
loop_
_entity_poly.entity_id
_entity_poly.type
_entity_poly.pdbx_seq_one_letter_code
_entity_poly.pdbx_strand_id
1 'polypeptide(L)'
;QRYTGGCAGTRLTAVPCPSGVSLGDTVTLRCHLPQLAAWVWLYKEGRWIHSNYKYKEQDTADFSFLSTYREHAGTYWCRYRLPWSAVESEKSDPVELVNVWRQGPM
;
A
#
# COMPACT_ATOMS: atom_id res chain seq x y z
N GLN A 1 20.36 13.22 12.37
CA GLN A 1 18.88 13.28 12.42
C GLN A 1 18.41 14.10 11.24
N ARG A 2 17.76 13.47 10.25
CA ARG A 2 16.91 14.07 9.19
C ARG A 2 16.84 13.07 8.04
N TYR A 3 15.73 12.35 7.95
CA TYR A 3 15.18 11.93 6.66
C TYR A 3 13.77 12.48 6.59
N THR A 4 13.71 13.71 6.10
CA THR A 4 12.50 14.39 5.65
C THR A 4 11.96 13.66 4.43
N GLY A 5 11.06 12.70 4.64
CA GLY A 5 10.24 12.09 3.60
C GLY A 5 8.85 12.73 3.58
N GLY A 6 8.78 14.00 3.21
CA GLY A 6 7.52 14.71 2.99
C GLY A 6 6.82 14.11 1.77
N CYS A 7 5.90 13.18 2.02
CA CYS A 7 5.16 12.52 0.97
C CYS A 7 4.00 13.41 0.53
N ALA A 8 4.21 14.19 -0.52
CA ALA A 8 3.19 14.99 -1.20
C ALA A 8 3.00 14.43 -2.61
N GLY A 9 1.99 13.57 -2.73
CA GLY A 9 1.58 12.78 -3.89
C GLY A 9 0.48 11.80 -3.43
N THR A 10 -0.14 11.03 -4.31
CA THR A 10 -1.07 9.94 -3.93
C THR A 10 -0.31 8.92 -3.09
N ARG A 11 -0.34 9.09 -1.77
CA ARG A 11 0.59 8.45 -0.86
C ARG A 11 0.12 7.05 -0.52
N LEU A 12 0.85 6.04 -0.97
CA LEU A 12 0.72 4.70 -0.39
C LEU A 12 1.48 4.66 0.93
N THR A 13 0.81 4.20 1.98
CA THR A 13 1.39 4.05 3.33
C THR A 13 1.23 2.63 3.81
N ALA A 14 2.26 2.07 4.45
CA ALA A 14 2.17 0.79 5.14
C ALA A 14 2.06 1.02 6.65
N VAL A 15 1.11 0.34 7.28
CA VAL A 15 0.91 0.36 8.73
C VAL A 15 0.80 -1.09 9.21
N PRO A 16 1.68 -1.57 10.11
CA PRO A 16 2.86 -0.92 10.68
C PRO A 16 3.99 -0.70 9.66
N CYS A 17 4.99 0.14 9.99
CA CYS A 17 6.07 0.49 9.09
C CYS A 17 6.78 -0.75 8.50
N PRO A 18 7.16 -0.75 7.22
CA PRO A 18 7.71 -1.94 6.54
C PRO A 18 8.93 -2.56 7.21
N SER A 19 9.76 -1.75 7.87
CA SER A 19 10.97 -2.18 8.58
C SER A 19 10.70 -2.85 9.93
N GLY A 20 9.45 -2.93 10.39
CA GLY A 20 9.06 -3.49 11.67
C GLY A 20 8.04 -4.63 11.56
N VAL A 21 7.77 -5.11 10.35
CA VAL A 21 6.80 -6.18 10.13
C VAL A 21 7.43 -7.54 10.46
N SER A 22 6.89 -8.20 11.48
CA SER A 22 7.26 -9.57 11.84
C SER A 22 6.35 -10.59 11.16
N LEU A 23 6.83 -11.83 11.04
CA LEU A 23 6.00 -12.94 10.57
C LEU A 23 4.78 -13.13 11.48
N GLY A 24 3.58 -13.03 10.89
CA GLY A 24 2.32 -13.10 11.64
C GLY A 24 1.67 -11.75 11.92
N ASP A 25 2.36 -10.62 11.71
CA ASP A 25 1.76 -9.29 11.87
C ASP A 25 0.81 -8.96 10.73
N THR A 26 -0.26 -8.23 11.01
CA THR A 26 -1.18 -7.74 9.96
C THR A 26 -0.65 -6.43 9.41
N VAL A 27 -0.31 -6.41 8.13
CA VAL A 27 0.10 -5.19 7.41
C VAL A 27 -1.08 -4.64 6.65
N THR A 28 -1.31 -3.35 6.81
CA THR A 28 -2.33 -2.60 6.07
C THR A 28 -1.64 -1.61 5.16
N LEU A 29 -1.82 -1.80 3.86
CA LEU A 29 -1.44 -0.86 2.82
C LEU A 29 -2.60 0.11 2.59
N ARG A 30 -2.37 1.39 2.87
CA ARG A 30 -3.35 2.46 2.79
C ARG A 30 -2.96 3.45 1.69
N CYS A 31 -3.77 3.53 0.65
CA CYS A 31 -3.63 4.51 -0.42
C CYS A 31 -4.46 5.75 -0.13
N HIS A 32 -3.82 6.91 -0.07
CA HIS A 32 -4.50 8.21 0.04
C HIS A 32 -4.92 8.70 -1.33
N LEU A 33 -6.22 8.88 -1.53
CA LEU A 33 -6.84 9.37 -2.75
C LEU A 33 -7.05 10.88 -2.64
N PRO A 34 -6.78 11.65 -3.70
CA PRO A 34 -7.06 13.08 -3.70
C PRO A 34 -8.56 13.39 -3.80
N GLN A 35 -9.41 12.43 -4.18
CA GLN A 35 -10.84 12.61 -4.34
C GLN A 35 -11.63 11.47 -3.72
N LEU A 36 -12.81 11.84 -3.23
CA LEU A 36 -13.78 10.94 -2.63
C LEU A 36 -14.53 10.19 -3.73
N ALA A 37 -14.42 8.86 -3.72
CA ALA A 37 -14.83 7.89 -4.75
C ALA A 37 -13.84 7.66 -5.92
N ALA A 38 -13.18 6.51 -5.86
CA ALA A 38 -12.34 5.99 -6.94
C ALA A 38 -12.29 4.46 -6.91
N TRP A 39 -12.11 3.87 -8.09
CA TRP A 39 -11.59 2.51 -8.22
C TRP A 39 -10.11 2.55 -7.88
N VAL A 40 -9.66 1.72 -6.95
CA VAL A 40 -8.26 1.64 -6.55
C VAL A 40 -7.75 0.23 -6.83
N TRP A 41 -6.66 0.13 -7.56
CA TRP A 41 -5.93 -1.10 -7.79
C TRP A 41 -4.62 -1.08 -7.02
N LEU A 42 -4.38 -2.16 -6.31
CA LEU A 42 -3.13 -2.46 -5.66
C LEU A 42 -2.34 -3.43 -6.55
N TYR A 43 -1.09 -3.10 -6.78
CA TYR A 43 -0.14 -3.89 -7.54
C TYR A 43 1.03 -4.28 -6.66
N LYS A 44 1.59 -5.46 -6.92
CA LYS A 44 2.80 -5.99 -6.31
C LYS A 44 3.73 -6.46 -7.42
N GLU A 45 4.96 -5.94 -7.47
CA GLU A 45 6.00 -6.40 -8.42
C GLU A 45 5.52 -6.40 -9.89
N GLY A 46 4.66 -5.45 -10.27
CA GLY A 46 4.09 -5.40 -11.62
C GLY A 46 2.81 -6.19 -11.82
N ARG A 47 2.40 -7.01 -10.85
CA ARG A 47 1.20 -7.82 -10.91
C ARG A 47 0.07 -7.17 -10.13
N TRP A 48 -1.11 -7.12 -10.73
CA TRP A 48 -2.33 -6.75 -10.00
C TRP A 48 -2.67 -7.82 -8.96
N ILE A 49 -2.86 -7.41 -7.71
CA ILE A 49 -3.16 -8.30 -6.59
C ILE A 49 -4.56 -8.09 -6.03
N HIS A 50 -5.01 -6.84 -5.91
CA HIS A 50 -6.34 -6.56 -5.41
C HIS A 50 -6.89 -5.25 -5.98
N SER A 51 -8.22 -5.14 -6.03
CA SER A 51 -8.93 -3.94 -6.42
C SER A 51 -10.01 -3.64 -5.40
N ASN A 52 -10.13 -2.39 -5.00
CA ASN A 52 -11.15 -1.94 -4.07
C ASN A 52 -11.86 -0.72 -4.66
N TYR A 53 -13.19 -0.74 -4.66
CA TYR A 53 -13.97 0.43 -5.02
C TYR A 53 -14.31 1.22 -3.75
N LYS A 54 -13.92 2.49 -3.72
CA LYS A 54 -14.25 3.41 -2.63
C LYS A 54 -15.46 4.27 -3.01
N TYR A 55 -16.41 4.36 -2.08
CA TYR A 55 -17.56 5.26 -2.20
C TYR A 55 -17.18 6.68 -1.78
N LYS A 56 -18.05 7.66 -2.06
CA LYS A 56 -17.83 9.13 -1.92
C LYS A 56 -17.54 9.63 -0.50
N GLU A 57 -17.32 8.75 0.47
CA GLU A 57 -17.00 9.10 1.86
C GLU A 57 -15.61 8.61 2.28
N GLN A 58 -14.94 7.78 1.48
CA GLN A 58 -13.60 7.29 1.77
C GLN A 58 -12.57 7.99 0.88
N ASP A 59 -11.69 8.76 1.52
CA ASP A 59 -10.50 9.35 0.93
C ASP A 59 -9.32 8.36 0.90
N THR A 60 -9.46 7.19 1.55
CA THR A 60 -8.41 6.19 1.60
C THR A 60 -8.88 4.80 1.22
N ALA A 61 -8.00 4.06 0.55
CA ALA A 61 -8.19 2.65 0.27
C ALA A 61 -7.22 1.78 1.05
N ASP A 62 -7.78 1.05 2.01
CA ASP A 62 -7.04 0.18 2.90
C ASP A 62 -7.08 -1.27 2.40
N PHE A 63 -5.91 -1.90 2.37
CA PHE A 63 -5.67 -3.26 1.94
C PHE A 63 -4.88 -3.98 3.02
N SER A 64 -5.56 -4.78 3.83
CA SER A 64 -4.95 -5.53 4.93
C SER A 64 -4.66 -6.98 4.51
N PHE A 65 -3.49 -7.47 4.87
CA PHE A 65 -3.08 -8.87 4.71
C PHE A 65 -2.21 -9.29 5.87
N LEU A 66 -2.22 -10.57 6.20
CA LEU A 66 -1.25 -11.11 7.15
C LEU A 66 0.12 -11.19 6.47
N SER A 67 1.15 -10.70 7.17
CA SER A 67 2.56 -10.93 6.86
C SER A 67 2.98 -12.36 7.22
N THR A 68 2.11 -13.34 7.00
CA THR A 68 2.35 -14.74 7.36
C THR A 68 3.21 -15.48 6.36
N TYR A 69 3.44 -14.92 5.16
CA TYR A 69 4.15 -15.64 4.12
C TYR A 69 5.17 -14.75 3.41
N ARG A 70 6.36 -15.30 3.17
CA ARG A 70 7.45 -14.75 2.33
C ARG A 70 7.00 -14.15 0.98
N GLU A 71 5.84 -14.54 0.47
CA GLU A 71 5.25 -14.16 -0.80
C GLU A 71 4.60 -12.77 -0.74
N HIS A 72 4.36 -12.24 0.46
CA HIS A 72 3.90 -10.87 0.67
C HIS A 72 5.07 -9.88 0.77
N ALA A 73 6.33 -10.35 0.81
CA ALA A 73 7.47 -9.48 0.64
C ALA A 73 7.57 -9.02 -0.82
N GLY A 74 7.86 -7.75 -1.03
CA GLY A 74 7.99 -7.17 -2.37
C GLY A 74 7.59 -5.70 -2.43
N THR A 75 7.66 -5.14 -3.63
CA THR A 75 7.33 -3.73 -3.89
C THR A 75 5.87 -3.57 -4.25
N TYR A 76 5.16 -2.74 -3.50
CA TYR A 76 3.75 -2.43 -3.69
C TYR A 76 3.59 -1.01 -4.21
N TRP A 77 2.62 -0.81 -5.10
CA TRP A 77 2.16 0.51 -5.49
C TRP A 77 0.67 0.47 -5.77
N CYS A 78 0.02 1.61 -5.74
CA CYS A 78 -1.37 1.73 -6.14
C CYS A 78 -1.60 2.71 -7.27
N ARG A 79 -2.75 2.52 -7.89
CA ARG A 79 -3.30 3.36 -8.94
C ARG A 79 -4.78 3.48 -8.70
N TYR A 80 -5.33 4.67 -8.93
CA TYR A 80 -6.77 4.89 -8.87
C TYR A 80 -7.36 5.42 -10.18
N ARG A 81 -8.65 5.22 -10.38
CA ARG A 81 -9.44 5.78 -11.47
C ARG A 81 -10.75 6.32 -10.93
N LEU A 82 -11.09 7.54 -11.34
CA LEU A 82 -12.33 8.17 -10.94
C LEU A 82 -13.50 7.56 -11.73
N PRO A 83 -14.70 7.41 -11.13
CA PRO A 83 -15.87 6.84 -11.81
C PRO A 83 -16.26 7.63 -13.06
N TRP A 84 -16.06 8.95 -13.02
CA TRP A 84 -16.33 9.90 -14.10
C TRP A 84 -15.15 10.11 -15.06
N SER A 85 -14.02 9.44 -14.84
CA SER A 85 -12.84 9.53 -15.71
C SER A 85 -12.53 8.18 -16.34
N ALA A 86 -12.23 8.19 -17.65
CA ALA A 86 -11.63 7.04 -18.32
C ALA A 86 -10.12 6.92 -18.06
N VAL A 87 -9.50 8.00 -17.56
CA VAL A 87 -8.06 8.09 -17.32
C VAL A 87 -7.73 7.58 -15.92
N GLU A 88 -6.77 6.66 -15.85
CA GLU A 88 -6.18 6.23 -14.59
C GLU A 88 -5.13 7.24 -14.12
N SER A 89 -4.98 7.37 -12.81
CA SER A 89 -3.93 8.18 -12.18
C SER A 89 -2.53 7.62 -12.43
N GLU A 90 -1.54 8.47 -12.16
CA GLU A 90 -0.14 8.04 -12.09
C GLU A 90 0.06 7.03 -10.95
N LYS A 91 1.16 6.26 -11.04
CA LYS A 91 1.50 5.27 -10.00
C LYS A 91 1.86 6.01 -8.70
N SER A 92 1.39 5.49 -7.57
CA SER A 92 1.81 5.97 -6.25
C SER A 92 3.30 5.70 -6.01
N ASP A 93 3.83 6.34 -4.97
CA ASP A 93 5.14 5.98 -4.43
C ASP A 93 5.18 4.49 -4.08
N PRO A 94 6.25 3.77 -4.48
CA PRO A 94 6.38 2.36 -4.16
C PRO A 94 6.71 2.15 -2.69
N VAL A 95 6.10 1.15 -2.08
CA VAL A 95 6.37 0.70 -0.72
C VAL A 95 6.92 -0.72 -0.77
N GLU A 96 8.17 -0.89 -0.37
CA GLU A 96 8.77 -2.22 -0.20
C GLU A 96 8.44 -2.79 1.17
N LEU A 97 7.82 -3.97 1.18
CA LEU A 97 7.66 -4.77 2.38
C LEU A 97 8.78 -5.79 2.47
N VAL A 98 9.57 -5.68 3.53
CA VAL A 98 10.65 -6.62 3.85
C VAL A 98 10.27 -7.41 5.09
N ASN A 99 10.37 -8.72 5.01
CA ASN A 99 10.14 -9.57 6.18
C ASN A 99 11.37 -9.48 7.08
N VAL A 100 11.21 -8.85 8.24
CA VAL A 100 12.26 -8.90 9.26
C VAL A 100 12.09 -10.21 10.01
N TRP A 101 12.93 -11.20 9.67
CA TRP A 101 13.15 -12.32 10.57
C TRP A 101 13.69 -11.71 11.86
N ARG A 102 12.95 -11.80 12.98
CA ARG A 102 13.64 -11.80 14.26
C ARG A 102 14.56 -13.01 14.21
N GLN A 103 15.84 -12.75 13.94
CA GLN A 103 16.92 -13.59 14.43
C GLN A 103 16.77 -13.60 15.95
N GLY A 104 15.92 -14.50 16.46
CA GLY A 104 16.00 -14.92 17.85
C GLY A 104 17.27 -15.77 17.96
N PRO A 105 18.15 -15.50 18.94
CA PRO A 105 19.35 -16.32 19.10
C PRO A 105 18.93 -17.73 19.49
N MET A 106 19.53 -18.71 18.81
CA MET A 106 19.59 -20.10 19.28
C MET A 106 20.30 -20.16 20.63
#